data_AF-A0A392NKB2-F1
#
_entry.id   AF-A0A392NKB2-F1
#
_cell.length_a   1.000
_cell.length_b   1.000
_cell.length_c   1.000
_cell.angle_alpha   90.00
_cell.angle_beta   90.00
_cell.angle_gamma   90.00
#
_symmetry.space_group_name_H-M   'P 1'
#
loop_
_entity.id
_entity.type
_entity.pdbx_description
1 polymer ?
#
loop_
_entity_poly.entity_id
_entity_poly.type
_entity_poly.pdbx_seq_one_letter_code
_entity_poly.pdbx_strand_id
1 'polypeptide(L)'
;GRSDSCAPSSSKACREKLRRDKLNDKFVELGSFLEPGRPPKTDKAAILIDAARMVKQLRGEAQKLKDSNSNIQEKIKELKVEKNELRDEKQRLKAEKEKLEQLMKSMNAQPSFLTHPPPIPAAFAPQGQVPGNKLMPFMSYPGVAMWQFMPPASV
;
A
#
# COMPACT_ATOMS: atom_id res chain seq x y z
N GLY A 1 51.55 35.52 -14.42
CA GLY A 1 50.38 35.67 -15.30
C GLY A 1 50.85 35.83 -16.72
N ARG A 2 50.34 35.03 -17.66
CA ARG A 2 50.61 35.20 -19.09
C ARG A 2 49.36 35.77 -19.73
N SER A 3 49.55 36.91 -20.36
CA SER A 3 48.55 37.83 -20.87
C SER A 3 47.67 37.20 -21.96
N ASP A 4 46.36 37.25 -21.73
CA ASP A 4 45.33 37.06 -22.75
C ASP A 4 45.29 38.30 -23.66
N SER A 5 45.96 38.24 -24.81
CA SER A 5 45.74 39.17 -25.92
C SER A 5 45.03 38.43 -27.05
N CYS A 6 43.71 38.59 -27.09
CA CYS A 6 42.85 38.17 -28.19
C CYS A 6 43.01 39.16 -29.37
N ALA A 7 43.44 38.67 -30.53
CA ALA A 7 43.42 39.38 -31.82
C ALA A 7 43.20 38.40 -32.99
N PRO A 8 42.64 38.83 -34.14
CA PRO A 8 41.75 38.04 -35.00
C PRO A 8 42.49 37.19 -36.05
N SER A 9 43.52 36.45 -35.64
CA SER A 9 44.10 35.35 -36.42
C SER A 9 44.92 34.42 -35.52
N SER A 10 44.31 33.89 -34.45
CA SER A 10 44.97 32.84 -33.66
C SER A 10 45.44 31.73 -34.60
N SER A 11 46.74 31.38 -34.54
CA SER A 11 47.30 30.35 -35.41
C SER A 11 46.43 29.10 -35.41
N LYS A 12 46.36 28.39 -36.54
CA LYS A 12 45.61 27.12 -36.66
C LYS A 12 45.87 26.18 -35.47
N ALA A 13 47.11 26.15 -34.97
CA ALA A 13 47.52 25.41 -33.80
C ALA A 13 46.84 25.88 -32.49
N CYS A 14 46.73 27.19 -32.27
CA CYS A 14 46.08 27.76 -31.09
C CYS A 14 44.57 27.45 -31.06
N ARG A 15 43.89 27.57 -32.21
CA ARG A 15 42.47 27.19 -32.32
C ARG A 15 42.26 25.70 -32.03
N GLU A 16 43.12 24.84 -32.56
CA GLU A 16 43.03 23.40 -32.31
C GLU A 16 43.32 23.05 -30.84
N LYS A 17 44.28 23.73 -30.20
CA LYS A 17 44.52 23.56 -28.76
C LYS A 17 43.25 23.88 -27.96
N LEU A 18 42.64 25.04 -28.20
CA LEU A 18 41.41 25.43 -27.50
C LEU A 18 40.27 24.43 -27.75
N ARG A 19 40.16 23.88 -28.98
CA ARG A 19 39.17 22.85 -29.30
C ARG A 19 39.41 21.56 -28.51
N ARG A 20 40.66 21.11 -28.39
CA ARG A 20 41.03 19.91 -27.63
C ARG A 20 40.85 20.11 -26.13
N ASP A 21 41.20 21.27 -25.61
CA ASP A 21 41.04 21.61 -24.19
C ASP A 21 39.53 21.54 -23.83
N LYS A 22 38.66 22.20 -24.61
CA LYS A 22 37.20 22.11 -24.42
C LYS A 22 36.65 20.68 -24.53
N LEU A 23 37.19 19.87 -25.44
CA LEU A 23 36.79 18.47 -25.57
C LEU A 23 37.21 17.66 -24.34
N ASN A 24 38.43 17.88 -23.83
CA ASN A 24 38.92 17.22 -22.63
C ASN A 24 38.09 17.60 -21.39
N ASP A 25 37.71 18.88 -21.25
CA ASP A 25 36.84 19.34 -20.16
C ASP A 25 35.53 18.55 -20.15
N LYS A 26 34.95 18.29 -21.32
CA LYS A 26 33.72 17.47 -21.45
C LYS A 26 33.91 16.01 -21.08
N PHE A 27 35.08 15.42 -21.34
CA PHE A 27 35.39 14.07 -20.88
C PHE A 27 35.55 13.99 -19.36
N VAL A 28 36.19 14.99 -18.75
CA VAL A 28 36.35 15.08 -17.29
C VAL A 28 34.98 15.25 -16.62
N GLU A 29 34.16 16.16 -17.14
CA GLU A 29 32.79 16.39 -16.67
C GLU A 29 31.96 15.09 -16.77
N LEU A 30 31.97 14.42 -17.93
CA LEU A 30 31.28 13.14 -18.11
C LEU A 30 31.77 12.08 -17.12
N GLY A 31 33.09 11.93 -16.96
CA GLY A 31 33.66 10.99 -15.99
C GLY A 31 33.18 11.22 -14.56
N SER A 32 32.99 12.49 -14.15
CA SER A 32 32.49 12.83 -12.82
C SER A 32 31.03 12.42 -12.58
N PHE A 33 30.18 12.41 -13.62
CA PHE A 33 28.81 11.92 -13.52
C PHE A 33 28.72 10.40 -13.42
N LEU A 34 29.67 9.68 -14.02
CA LEU A 34 29.65 8.22 -14.07
C LEU A 34 30.07 7.58 -12.74
N GLU A 35 31.00 8.20 -12.01
CA GLU A 35 31.44 7.71 -10.71
C GLU A 35 31.58 8.86 -9.71
N PRO A 36 30.46 9.31 -9.11
CA PRO A 36 30.49 10.31 -8.06
C PRO A 36 31.38 9.83 -6.89
N GLY A 37 32.38 10.64 -6.52
CA GLY A 37 33.27 10.37 -5.39
C GLY A 37 34.54 9.57 -5.71
N ARG A 38 34.77 9.17 -6.97
CA ARG A 38 36.07 8.61 -7.41
C ARG A 38 36.89 9.64 -8.17
N PRO A 39 38.23 9.51 -8.18
CA PRO A 39 39.09 10.33 -9.03
C PRO A 39 38.67 10.26 -10.50
N PRO A 40 38.73 11.37 -11.26
CA PRO A 40 38.32 11.37 -12.66
C PRO A 40 39.07 10.34 -13.49
N LYS A 41 38.33 9.49 -14.20
CA LYS A 41 38.91 8.56 -15.18
C LYS A 41 39.60 9.37 -16.29
N THR A 42 40.76 8.90 -16.74
CA THR A 42 41.53 9.54 -17.83
C THR A 42 41.38 8.81 -19.16
N ASP A 43 40.96 7.54 -19.14
CA ASP A 43 40.71 6.76 -20.35
C ASP A 43 39.38 7.14 -21.01
N LYS A 44 39.48 7.76 -22.19
CA LYS A 44 38.33 8.21 -22.98
C LYS A 44 37.45 7.07 -23.48
N ALA A 45 38.02 5.90 -23.79
CA ALA A 45 37.24 4.77 -24.27
C ALA A 45 36.37 4.19 -23.15
N ALA A 46 36.96 3.97 -21.97
CA ALA A 46 36.23 3.53 -20.79
C ALA A 46 35.09 4.49 -20.41
N ILE A 47 35.34 5.80 -20.39
CA ILE A 47 34.30 6.82 -20.11
C ILE A 47 33.10 6.67 -21.05
N LEU A 48 33.35 6.51 -22.36
CA LEU A 48 32.27 6.38 -23.34
C LEU A 48 31.49 5.08 -23.17
N ILE A 49 32.19 3.97 -22.92
CA ILE A 49 31.57 2.66 -22.68
C ILE A 49 30.68 2.70 -21.44
N ASP A 50 31.19 3.25 -20.35
CA ASP A 50 30.48 3.37 -19.08
C ASP A 50 29.26 4.31 -19.21
N ALA A 51 29.40 5.44 -19.91
CA ALA A 51 28.29 6.33 -20.20
C ALA A 51 27.20 5.65 -21.02
N ALA A 52 27.56 4.93 -22.09
CA ALA A 52 26.60 4.21 -22.92
C ALA A 52 25.87 3.14 -22.11
N ARG A 53 26.60 2.40 -21.26
CA ARG A 53 26.03 1.39 -20.36
C ARG A 53 25.05 2.02 -19.36
N MET A 54 25.46 3.09 -18.69
CA MET A 54 24.65 3.77 -17.67
C MET A 54 23.37 4.34 -18.28
N VAL A 55 23.44 4.99 -19.45
CA VAL A 55 22.25 5.50 -20.14
C VAL A 55 21.28 4.37 -20.48
N LYS A 56 21.78 3.22 -20.95
CA LYS A 56 20.92 2.05 -21.22
C LYS A 56 20.25 1.52 -19.96
N GLN A 57 21.01 1.43 -18.87
CA GLN A 57 20.49 0.97 -17.57
C GLN A 57 19.41 1.92 -17.04
N LEU A 58 19.71 3.23 -16.95
CA LEU A 58 18.78 4.24 -16.45
C LEU A 58 17.50 4.31 -17.28
N ARG A 59 17.57 4.14 -18.60
CA ARG A 59 16.37 4.04 -19.45
C ARG A 59 15.53 2.81 -19.10
N GLY A 60 16.18 1.67 -18.87
CA GLY A 60 15.49 0.44 -18.44
C GLY A 60 14.83 0.58 -17.07
N GLU A 61 15.53 1.18 -16.11
CA GLU A 61 15.00 1.46 -14.77
C GLU A 61 13.82 2.45 -14.81
N ALA A 62 13.96 3.54 -15.58
CA ALA A 62 12.89 4.51 -15.77
C ALA A 62 11.64 3.87 -16.38
N GLN A 63 11.79 2.96 -17.35
CA GLN A 63 10.68 2.24 -17.94
C GLN A 63 10.00 1.31 -16.92
N LYS A 64 10.79 0.53 -16.16
CA LYS A 64 10.24 -0.34 -15.09
C LYS A 64 9.48 0.45 -14.03
N LEU A 65 10.00 1.60 -13.61
CA LEU A 65 9.33 2.49 -12.66
C LEU A 65 8.02 3.05 -13.23
N LYS A 66 8.01 3.43 -14.52
CA LYS A 66 6.79 3.87 -15.21
C LYS A 66 5.73 2.79 -15.25
N ASP A 67 6.11 1.56 -15.60
CA ASP A 67 5.21 0.41 -15.68
C ASP A 67 4.65 0.05 -14.29
N SER A 68 5.52 0.01 -13.27
CA SER A 68 5.11 -0.23 -11.87
C SER A 68 4.16 0.85 -11.35
N ASN A 69 4.43 2.12 -11.62
CA ASN A 69 3.54 3.21 -11.23
C ASN A 69 2.17 3.12 -11.93
N SER A 70 2.14 2.75 -13.21
CA SER A 70 0.88 2.52 -13.94
C SER A 70 0.07 1.39 -13.31
N ASN A 71 0.70 0.25 -13.01
CA ASN A 71 0.07 -0.89 -12.36
C ASN A 71 -0.48 -0.53 -10.96
N ILE A 72 0.30 0.20 -10.15
CA ILE A 72 -0.15 0.66 -8.84
C ILE A 72 -1.37 1.59 -8.97
N GLN A 73 -1.38 2.50 -9.94
CA GLN A 73 -2.53 3.38 -10.19
C GLN A 73 -3.78 2.61 -10.61
N GLU A 74 -3.63 1.56 -11.41
CA GLU A 74 -4.73 0.65 -11.75
C GLU A 74 -5.26 -0.08 -10.52
N LYS A 75 -4.38 -0.67 -9.70
CA LYS A 75 -4.77 -1.33 -8.45
C LYS A 75 -5.48 -0.38 -7.48
N ILE A 76 -5.04 0.87 -7.38
CA ILE A 76 -5.72 1.89 -6.58
C ILE A 76 -7.14 2.16 -7.10
N LYS A 77 -7.35 2.20 -8.42
CA LYS A 77 -8.68 2.39 -9.01
C LYS A 77 -9.58 1.19 -8.72
N GLU A 78 -9.09 -0.03 -8.92
CA GLU A 78 -9.82 -1.27 -8.60
C GLU A 78 -10.26 -1.29 -7.13
N LEU A 79 -9.32 -1.06 -6.20
CA LEU A 79 -9.62 -1.07 -4.76
C LEU A 79 -10.61 0.04 -4.35
N LYS A 80 -10.60 1.19 -5.04
CA LYS A 80 -11.61 2.24 -4.80
C LYS A 80 -13.00 1.79 -5.21
N VAL A 81 -13.12 1.06 -6.33
CA VAL A 81 -14.39 0.50 -6.80
C VAL A 81 -14.88 -0.56 -5.81
N GLU A 82 -14.04 -1.56 -5.50
CA GLU A 82 -14.39 -2.65 -4.57
C GLU A 82 -14.80 -2.12 -3.18
N LYS A 83 -14.07 -1.13 -2.66
CA LYS A 83 -14.42 -0.46 -1.40
C LYS A 83 -15.81 0.20 -1.46
N ASN A 84 -16.19 0.78 -2.59
CA ASN A 84 -17.52 1.38 -2.75
C ASN A 84 -18.61 0.30 -2.84
N GLU A 85 -18.38 -0.77 -3.62
CA GLU A 85 -19.31 -1.90 -3.73
C GLU A 85 -19.56 -2.55 -2.37
N LEU A 86 -18.52 -2.77 -1.56
CA LEU A 86 -18.64 -3.28 -0.20
C LEU A 86 -19.43 -2.34 0.73
N ARG A 87 -19.33 -1.03 0.53
CA ARG A 87 -20.12 -0.05 1.29
C ARG A 87 -21.60 -0.16 0.93
N ASP A 88 -21.91 -0.29 -0.34
CA ASP A 88 -23.29 -0.38 -0.83
C ASP A 88 -23.93 -1.71 -0.39
N GLU A 89 -23.17 -2.82 -0.49
CA GLU A 89 -23.55 -4.14 0.03
C GLU A 89 -23.85 -4.09 1.53
N LYS A 90 -22.94 -3.49 2.32
CA LYS A 90 -23.10 -3.33 3.76
C LYS A 90 -24.36 -2.53 4.11
N GLN A 91 -24.66 -1.47 3.36
CA GLN A 91 -25.87 -0.67 3.58
C GLN A 91 -27.13 -1.47 3.27
N ARG A 92 -27.14 -2.22 2.17
CA ARG A 92 -28.26 -3.09 1.80
C ARG A 92 -28.55 -4.15 2.85
N LEU A 93 -27.51 -4.86 3.31
CA LEU A 93 -27.63 -5.88 4.36
C LEU A 93 -28.10 -5.27 5.70
N LYS A 94 -27.66 -4.05 6.03
CA LYS A 94 -28.14 -3.35 7.23
C LYS A 94 -29.65 -3.07 7.15
N ALA A 95 -30.13 -2.59 6.00
CA ALA A 95 -31.55 -2.33 5.79
C ALA A 95 -32.39 -3.62 5.84
N GLU A 96 -31.92 -4.71 5.23
CA GLU A 96 -32.58 -6.02 5.29
C GLU A 96 -32.62 -6.58 6.71
N LYS A 97 -31.52 -6.45 7.46
CA LYS A 97 -31.45 -6.82 8.88
C LYS A 97 -32.48 -6.05 9.71
N GLU A 98 -32.52 -4.72 9.58
CA GLU A 98 -33.48 -3.88 10.32
C GLU A 98 -34.93 -4.25 10.00
N LYS A 99 -35.24 -4.53 8.73
CA LYS A 99 -36.56 -5.01 8.30
C LYS A 99 -36.93 -6.34 8.95
N LEU A 100 -36.02 -7.32 8.97
CA LEU A 100 -36.25 -8.62 9.59
C LEU A 100 -36.42 -8.51 11.11
N GLU A 101 -35.60 -7.70 11.78
CA GLU A 101 -35.73 -7.44 13.22
C GLU A 101 -37.09 -6.80 13.56
N GLN A 102 -37.59 -5.91 12.70
CA GLN A 102 -38.91 -5.31 12.87
C GLN A 102 -40.04 -6.33 12.71
N LEU A 103 -39.95 -7.23 11.72
CA LEU A 103 -40.90 -8.33 11.55
C LEU A 103 -40.89 -9.30 12.74
N MET A 104 -39.71 -9.61 13.30
CA MET A 104 -39.60 -10.46 14.48
C MET A 104 -40.22 -9.79 15.72
N LYS A 105 -39.97 -8.49 15.92
CA LYS A 105 -40.57 -7.73 17.03
C LYS A 105 -42.09 -7.64 16.92
N SER A 106 -42.65 -7.43 15.73
CA SER A 106 -44.11 -7.39 15.54
C SER A 106 -44.76 -8.77 15.74
N MET A 107 -44.09 -9.85 15.33
CA MET A 107 -44.58 -11.21 15.54
C MET A 107 -44.55 -11.60 17.04
N ASN A 108 -43.52 -11.18 17.78
CA ASN A 108 -43.39 -11.46 19.21
C ASN A 108 -44.24 -10.52 20.11
N ALA A 109 -44.84 -9.48 19.54
CA ALA A 109 -45.75 -8.56 20.23
C ALA A 109 -47.22 -8.98 20.18
N GLN A 110 -47.54 -10.12 19.55
CA GLN A 110 -48.88 -10.72 19.66
C GLN A 110 -49.13 -11.14 21.10
N PRO A 111 -50.24 -10.70 21.74
CA PRO A 111 -50.52 -11.04 23.13
C PRO A 111 -50.75 -12.55 23.21
N SER A 112 -49.81 -13.26 23.82
CA SER A 112 -50.03 -14.63 24.28
C SER A 112 -51.09 -14.59 25.39
N PHE A 113 -52.36 -14.58 25.02
CA PHE A 113 -53.46 -14.93 25.90
C PHE A 113 -53.44 -16.45 26.11
N LEU A 114 -52.41 -16.93 26.81
CA LEU A 114 -52.38 -18.30 27.31
C LEU A 114 -53.03 -18.30 28.69
N THR A 115 -54.27 -18.75 28.67
CA THR A 115 -55.08 -19.25 29.79
C THR A 115 -54.25 -19.80 30.94
N HIS A 116 -54.44 -19.20 32.12
CA HIS A 116 -53.96 -19.73 33.40
C HIS A 116 -54.48 -21.16 33.63
N PRO A 117 -53.64 -22.15 33.98
CA PRO A 117 -54.11 -23.38 34.59
C PRO A 117 -54.52 -23.11 36.05
N PRO A 118 -55.51 -23.82 36.61
CA PRO A 118 -56.02 -23.56 37.95
C PRO A 118 -54.99 -23.93 39.03
N PRO A 119 -55.00 -23.24 40.20
CA PRO A 119 -54.08 -23.53 41.29
C PRO A 119 -54.46 -24.84 41.98
N ILE A 120 -53.55 -25.82 41.97
CA ILE A 120 -53.65 -27.04 42.78
C ILE A 120 -53.12 -26.71 44.20
N PRO A 121 -53.82 -27.08 45.29
CA PRO A 121 -53.38 -26.77 46.65
C PRO A 121 -52.08 -27.48 47.04
N ALA A 122 -51.16 -26.72 47.64
CA ALA A 122 -49.88 -27.19 48.14
C ALA A 122 -50.04 -28.04 49.41
N ALA A 123 -49.48 -29.25 49.38
CA ALA A 123 -49.22 -30.06 50.58
C ALA A 123 -47.71 -30.24 50.76
N PHE A 124 -47.18 -29.58 51.79
CA PHE A 124 -46.03 -29.90 52.64
C PHE A 124 -44.74 -30.57 52.07
N ALA A 125 -43.63 -29.84 52.29
CA ALA A 125 -42.27 -30.29 52.68
C ALA A 125 -41.25 -30.69 51.56
N PRO A 126 -39.94 -30.79 51.86
CA PRO A 126 -38.97 -29.70 51.71
C PRO A 126 -37.81 -29.99 50.74
N GLN A 127 -37.17 -28.90 50.28
CA GLN A 127 -35.77 -28.77 49.81
C GLN A 127 -35.13 -29.91 48.99
N GLY A 128 -34.95 -29.64 47.69
CA GLY A 128 -33.61 -29.70 47.11
C GLY A 128 -33.24 -30.97 46.33
N GLN A 129 -33.87 -31.22 45.19
CA GLN A 129 -33.27 -31.96 44.07
C GLN A 129 -34.11 -31.70 42.80
N VAL A 130 -33.53 -31.01 41.81
CA VAL A 130 -34.13 -30.88 40.48
C VAL A 130 -33.27 -31.68 39.49
N PRO A 131 -33.81 -32.75 38.89
CA PRO A 131 -33.23 -33.39 37.71
C PRO A 131 -33.54 -32.56 36.46
N GLY A 132 -32.68 -32.70 35.44
CA GLY A 132 -32.50 -31.75 34.35
C GLY A 132 -33.70 -31.40 33.49
N ASN A 133 -33.57 -30.28 32.77
CA ASN A 133 -33.61 -30.30 31.30
C ASN A 133 -33.10 -28.99 30.65
N LYS A 134 -32.05 -29.15 29.83
CA LYS A 134 -31.62 -28.35 28.66
C LYS A 134 -31.35 -26.85 28.85
N LEU A 135 -30.25 -26.53 29.53
CA LEU A 135 -29.43 -25.38 29.15
C LEU A 135 -28.54 -25.83 27.98
N MET A 136 -28.75 -25.31 26.78
CA MET A 136 -27.74 -25.40 25.72
C MET A 136 -26.66 -24.36 26.03
N PRO A 137 -25.41 -24.76 26.30
CA PRO A 137 -24.34 -23.79 26.48
C PRO A 137 -24.12 -23.08 25.15
N PHE A 138 -24.21 -21.76 25.17
CA PHE A 138 -23.73 -20.91 24.09
C PHE A 138 -22.22 -21.19 23.95
N MET A 139 -21.83 -22.00 22.96
CA MET A 139 -20.44 -22.11 22.56
C MET A 139 -20.03 -20.78 21.92
N SER A 140 -19.60 -19.83 22.74
CA SER A 140 -18.83 -18.69 22.24
C SER A 140 -17.52 -19.27 21.71
N TYR A 141 -17.36 -19.28 20.39
CA TYR A 141 -16.03 -19.42 19.79
C TYR A 141 -15.11 -18.39 20.44
N PRO A 142 -13.94 -18.77 20.98
CA PRO A 142 -12.97 -17.79 21.46
C PRO A 142 -12.55 -16.94 20.27
N GLY A 143 -13.09 -15.73 20.21
CA GLY A 143 -12.69 -14.72 19.25
C GLY A 143 -11.28 -14.27 19.59
N VAL A 144 -10.28 -14.97 19.06
CA VAL A 144 -8.93 -14.44 19.01
C VAL A 144 -8.97 -13.31 17.98
N ALA A 145 -9.03 -12.07 18.47
CA ALA A 145 -8.90 -10.90 17.62
C ALA A 145 -7.51 -10.91 16.98
N MET A 146 -7.43 -11.27 15.71
CA MET A 146 -6.19 -11.36 14.90
C MET A 146 -5.38 -10.05 14.85
N TRP A 147 -5.96 -8.94 15.31
CA TRP A 147 -5.31 -7.63 15.41
C TRP A 147 -4.18 -7.57 16.45
N GLN A 148 -4.09 -8.53 17.38
CA GLN A 148 -3.00 -8.58 18.37
C GLN A 148 -1.65 -8.99 17.76
N PHE A 149 -1.61 -9.40 16.49
CA PHE A 149 -0.40 -9.87 15.81
C PHE A 149 0.17 -8.89 14.77
N MET A 150 -0.28 -7.64 14.72
CA MET A 150 0.27 -6.64 13.80
C MET A 150 1.57 -6.02 14.37
N PRO A 151 2.70 -6.05 13.64
CA PRO A 151 3.91 -5.33 14.05
C PRO A 151 3.66 -3.82 14.03
N PRO A 152 4.24 -3.04 14.96
CA PRO A 152 4.12 -1.58 14.96
C PRO A 152 4.73 -1.01 13.67
N ALA A 153 4.03 -0.04 13.07
CA ALA A 153 4.54 0.67 11.90
C ALA A 153 5.84 1.39 12.27
N SER A 154 6.92 1.03 11.59
CA SER A 154 8.21 1.71 11.70
C SER A 154 8.11 3.12 11.12
N VAL A 155 8.44 4.12 11.94
CA VAL A 155 8.62 5.53 11.56
C VAL A 155 10.01 5.74 10.97
#